data_AF-A0A199XTJ7-F1
#
_entry.id   AF-A0A199XTJ7-F1
#
_cell.length_a   1.000
_cell.length_b   1.000
_cell.length_c   1.000
_cell.angle_alpha   90.00
_cell.angle_beta   90.00
_cell.angle_gamma   90.00
#
_symmetry.space_group_name_H-M   'P 1'
#
loop_
_entity.id
_entity.type
_entity.pdbx_description
1 polymer ?
#
loop_
_entity_poly.entity_id
_entity_poly.type
_entity_poly.pdbx_seq_one_letter_code
_entity_poly.pdbx_strand_id
1 'polypeptide(L)'
;MRTQKLVLMNKIKFYFILSMLSLALFSCSKSSDEAEVTPPREYSVQYATDIKDIEEYLKTYYIEEVTADFDIKISKIPTGGTQKSVWEQTTYPLKFREVDLHGVKYKLYYLALNQGVGESPCNVDAVFAAYKGDYLQQVTKDGVTTLTATEFERLSNPQQFFQLTGVIKGWSEIFPLFKKGTYVSNSDGTISYKDFGAGVVFIPSGLAYYNSGQGTIPSYSPLVFNFKLYEIQRNDQDGDGIPSYLEDLDGDGYMYSFTNTTLYPTKPTTNPDDTDGDDVPDFIDVDDDGDNYTTKLERSYKDANGVTQYYDFANIPLCTGGNGKKRHLDPKCYN
;
A
#
# COMPACT_ATOMS: atom_id res chain seq x y z
N MET A 1 51.16 -66.49 26.66
CA MET A 1 49.97 -65.63 26.88
C MET A 1 50.15 -64.14 26.51
N ARG A 2 51.37 -63.61 26.33
CA ARG A 2 51.60 -62.18 26.01
C ARG A 2 51.50 -61.83 24.51
N THR A 3 51.78 -62.77 23.62
CA THR A 3 51.84 -62.55 22.15
C THR A 3 50.47 -62.56 21.46
N GLN A 4 49.50 -63.35 21.96
CA GLN A 4 48.13 -63.37 21.41
C GLN A 4 47.33 -62.08 21.72
N LYS A 5 47.58 -61.42 22.86
CA LYS A 5 46.89 -60.15 23.22
C LYS A 5 47.29 -58.97 22.32
N LEU A 6 48.55 -58.89 21.87
CA LEU A 6 49.02 -57.82 20.99
C LEU A 6 48.44 -57.92 19.57
N VAL A 7 48.33 -59.13 19.02
CA VAL A 7 47.76 -59.34 17.67
C VAL A 7 46.25 -59.07 17.65
N LEU A 8 45.53 -59.41 18.72
CA LEU A 8 44.10 -59.14 18.84
C LEU A 8 43.80 -57.64 18.98
N MET A 9 44.60 -56.89 19.76
CA MET A 9 44.46 -55.42 19.88
C MET A 9 44.76 -54.69 18.56
N ASN A 10 45.66 -55.20 17.71
CA ASN A 10 45.96 -54.57 16.42
C ASN A 10 44.86 -54.81 15.38
N LYS A 11 44.20 -55.99 15.42
CA LYS A 11 43.04 -56.29 14.57
C LYS A 11 41.81 -55.48 14.98
N ILE A 12 41.53 -55.33 16.27
CA ILE A 12 40.39 -54.51 16.76
C ILE A 12 40.57 -53.03 16.40
N LYS A 13 41.79 -52.48 16.51
CA LYS A 13 42.08 -51.10 16.05
C LYS A 13 41.88 -50.95 14.54
N PHE A 14 42.26 -51.95 13.75
CA PHE A 14 42.09 -51.90 12.29
C PHE A 14 40.61 -51.97 11.88
N TYR A 15 39.79 -52.82 12.53
CA TYR A 15 38.35 -52.88 12.28
C TYR A 15 37.60 -51.64 12.77
N PHE A 16 38.05 -51.00 13.85
CA PHE A 16 37.45 -49.76 14.36
C PHE A 16 37.74 -48.56 13.46
N ILE A 17 38.96 -48.46 12.91
CA ILE A 17 39.35 -47.43 11.93
C ILE A 17 38.64 -47.65 10.58
N LEU A 18 38.50 -48.91 10.13
CA LEU A 18 37.78 -49.24 8.90
C LEU A 18 36.27 -48.97 9.02
N SER A 19 35.68 -49.17 10.20
CA SER A 19 34.28 -48.85 10.51
C SER A 19 34.03 -47.34 10.58
N MET A 20 34.94 -46.55 11.19
CA MET A 20 34.85 -45.08 11.15
C MET A 20 35.00 -44.52 9.73
N LEU A 21 35.83 -45.13 8.89
CA LEU A 21 36.02 -44.72 7.50
C LEU A 21 34.78 -45.04 6.63
N SER A 22 34.05 -46.13 6.92
CA SER A 22 32.79 -46.43 6.23
C SER A 22 31.62 -45.55 6.70
N LEU A 23 31.61 -45.06 7.94
CA LEU A 23 30.65 -44.03 8.39
C LEU A 23 30.97 -42.63 7.82
N ALA A 24 32.22 -42.35 7.45
CA ALA A 24 32.59 -41.08 6.79
C ALA A 24 32.20 -41.02 5.30
N LEU A 25 32.03 -42.18 4.64
CA LEU A 25 31.60 -42.27 3.23
C LEU A 25 30.07 -42.27 3.05
N PHE A 26 29.32 -42.42 4.14
CA PHE A 26 27.87 -42.12 4.20
C PHE A 26 27.63 -40.75 4.88
N SER A 27 28.56 -39.80 4.69
CA SER A 27 28.19 -38.39 4.79
C SER A 27 27.00 -38.19 3.87
N CYS A 28 25.87 -37.78 4.46
CA CYS A 28 24.62 -37.50 3.77
C CYS A 28 24.92 -36.94 2.38
N SER A 29 24.32 -37.54 1.35
CA SER A 29 23.98 -36.76 0.18
C SER A 29 23.37 -35.47 0.73
N LYS A 30 24.06 -34.34 0.57
CA LYS A 30 23.39 -33.06 0.72
C LYS A 30 22.19 -33.18 -0.18
N SER A 31 21.01 -33.33 0.40
CA SER A 31 19.76 -33.05 -0.30
C SER A 31 19.88 -31.58 -0.67
N SER A 32 20.45 -31.34 -1.84
CA SER A 32 20.56 -30.04 -2.47
C SER A 32 19.18 -29.70 -3.02
N ASP A 33 18.23 -29.55 -2.11
CA ASP A 33 16.99 -28.82 -2.31
C ASP A 33 17.10 -27.52 -1.49
N GLU A 34 18.26 -26.84 -1.58
CA GLU A 34 18.22 -25.40 -1.35
C GLU A 34 17.35 -24.85 -2.47
N ALA A 35 16.13 -24.44 -2.12
CA ALA A 35 15.23 -23.78 -3.04
C ALA A 35 16.02 -22.65 -3.70
N GLU A 36 16.24 -22.76 -5.01
CA GLU A 36 16.91 -21.72 -5.77
C GLU A 36 16.07 -20.45 -5.61
N VAL A 37 16.54 -19.53 -4.78
CA VAL A 37 15.87 -18.24 -4.56
C VAL A 37 16.14 -17.43 -5.81
N THR A 38 15.26 -17.59 -6.80
CA THR A 38 15.26 -16.73 -7.98
C THR A 38 15.07 -15.29 -7.50
N PRO A 39 16.00 -14.37 -7.80
CA PRO A 39 15.82 -12.97 -7.43
C PRO A 39 14.49 -12.45 -7.98
N PRO A 40 13.81 -11.53 -7.27
CA PRO A 40 12.66 -10.85 -7.83
C PRO A 40 13.00 -10.24 -9.18
N ARG A 41 12.02 -10.22 -10.09
CA ARG A 41 12.18 -9.51 -11.37
C ARG A 41 12.52 -8.05 -11.07
N GLU A 42 13.13 -7.35 -12.01
CA GLU A 42 13.28 -5.89 -11.93
C GLU A 42 11.92 -5.21 -12.05
N TYR A 43 11.65 -4.21 -11.20
CA TYR A 43 10.35 -3.52 -11.16
C TYR A 43 9.95 -2.89 -12.49
N SER A 44 10.91 -2.28 -13.20
CA SER A 44 10.68 -1.67 -14.51
C SER A 44 10.29 -2.71 -15.58
N VAL A 45 10.92 -3.89 -15.52
CA VAL A 45 10.67 -4.99 -16.45
C VAL A 45 9.33 -5.65 -16.14
N GLN A 46 8.97 -5.81 -14.86
CA GLN A 46 7.65 -6.29 -14.47
C GLN A 46 6.56 -5.30 -14.84
N TYR A 47 6.76 -4.00 -14.58
CA TYR A 47 5.78 -2.97 -14.91
C TYR A 47 5.46 -2.96 -16.41
N ALA A 48 6.46 -3.16 -17.28
CA ALA A 48 6.23 -3.27 -18.73
C ALA A 48 5.31 -4.46 -19.10
N THR A 49 5.32 -5.55 -18.33
CA THR A 49 4.35 -6.64 -18.47
C THR A 49 2.99 -6.26 -17.89
N ASP A 50 2.96 -5.76 -16.65
CA ASP A 50 1.72 -5.40 -15.94
C ASP A 50 0.88 -4.41 -16.74
N ILE A 51 1.51 -3.34 -17.23
CA ILE A 51 0.79 -2.29 -17.95
C ILE A 51 0.22 -2.81 -19.27
N LYS A 52 0.90 -3.76 -19.93
CA LYS A 52 0.40 -4.39 -21.14
C LYS A 52 -0.84 -5.23 -20.86
N ASP A 53 -0.81 -6.02 -19.78
CA ASP A 53 -1.95 -6.85 -19.38
C ASP A 53 -3.13 -5.99 -18.91
N ILE A 54 -2.89 -4.92 -18.14
CA ILE A 54 -3.92 -3.95 -17.76
C ILE A 54 -4.53 -3.29 -19.00
N GLU A 55 -3.72 -2.80 -19.93
CA GLU A 55 -4.23 -2.14 -21.13
C GLU A 55 -4.94 -3.12 -22.08
N GLU A 56 -4.52 -4.37 -22.16
CA GLU A 56 -5.24 -5.43 -22.88
C GLU A 56 -6.61 -5.66 -22.22
N TYR A 57 -6.69 -5.75 -20.89
CA TYR A 57 -7.96 -5.86 -20.17
C TYR A 57 -8.88 -4.68 -20.51
N LEU A 58 -8.38 -3.45 -20.38
CA LEU A 58 -9.14 -2.24 -20.65
C LEU A 58 -9.67 -2.16 -22.09
N LYS A 59 -8.92 -2.69 -23.07
CA LYS A 59 -9.29 -2.68 -24.50
C LYS A 59 -10.17 -3.86 -24.93
N THR A 60 -10.15 -4.97 -24.20
CA THR A 60 -10.85 -6.22 -24.59
C THR A 60 -12.04 -6.58 -23.69
N TYR A 61 -12.25 -5.83 -22.61
CA TYR A 61 -13.40 -5.95 -21.73
C TYR A 61 -14.27 -4.69 -21.82
N TYR A 62 -15.54 -4.82 -21.50
CA TYR A 62 -16.51 -3.73 -21.47
C TYR A 62 -17.29 -3.70 -20.15
N ILE A 63 -17.82 -2.53 -19.81
CA ILE A 63 -18.71 -2.36 -18.68
C ILE A 63 -20.08 -2.92 -19.07
N GLU A 64 -20.43 -4.09 -18.53
CA GLU A 64 -21.72 -4.74 -18.80
C GLU A 64 -22.85 -4.08 -18.00
N GLU A 65 -22.58 -3.76 -16.74
CA GLU A 65 -23.55 -3.16 -15.82
C GLU A 65 -22.84 -2.33 -14.74
N VAL A 66 -23.47 -1.24 -14.33
CA VAL A 66 -23.19 -0.53 -13.07
C VAL A 66 -24.51 -0.42 -12.32
N THR A 67 -24.59 -1.01 -11.13
CA THR A 67 -25.80 -0.94 -10.30
C THR A 67 -25.98 0.45 -9.71
N ALA A 68 -27.16 0.74 -9.17
CA ALA A 68 -27.40 1.99 -8.44
C ALA A 68 -26.52 2.13 -7.17
N ASP A 69 -25.98 1.02 -6.67
CA ASP A 69 -25.06 0.98 -5.52
C ASP A 69 -23.58 0.93 -5.96
N PHE A 70 -23.31 1.21 -7.24
CA PHE A 70 -21.98 1.25 -7.86
C PHE A 70 -21.21 -0.07 -7.85
N ASP A 71 -21.91 -1.21 -7.74
CA ASP A 71 -21.32 -2.50 -8.10
C ASP A 71 -21.18 -2.54 -9.62
N ILE A 72 -19.96 -2.81 -10.08
CA ILE A 72 -19.67 -2.89 -11.52
C ILE A 72 -19.45 -4.34 -11.95
N LYS A 73 -20.04 -4.68 -13.09
CA LYS A 73 -19.74 -5.91 -13.82
C LYS A 73 -18.97 -5.58 -15.08
N ILE A 74 -17.73 -6.05 -15.15
CA ILE A 74 -16.88 -5.94 -16.34
C ILE A 74 -16.74 -7.33 -16.96
N SER A 75 -17.06 -7.43 -18.25
CA SER A 75 -17.09 -8.70 -18.98
C SER A 75 -16.24 -8.62 -20.23
N LYS A 76 -15.69 -9.76 -20.65
CA LYS A 76 -14.92 -9.85 -21.90
C LYS A 76 -15.83 -9.57 -23.09
N ILE A 77 -15.36 -8.78 -24.05
CA ILE A 77 -16.08 -8.56 -25.30
C ILE A 77 -16.11 -9.88 -26.06
N PRO A 78 -17.29 -10.42 -26.43
CA PRO A 78 -17.38 -11.64 -27.22
C PRO A 78 -16.73 -11.48 -28.60
N THR A 79 -16.29 -12.57 -29.21
CA THR A 79 -15.78 -12.54 -30.60
C THR A 79 -16.83 -11.94 -31.54
N GLY A 80 -16.46 -10.88 -32.26
CA GLY A 80 -17.39 -10.14 -33.14
C GLY A 80 -18.35 -9.20 -32.41
N GLY A 81 -18.18 -9.00 -31.10
CA GLY A 81 -18.92 -8.04 -30.31
C GLY A 81 -18.64 -6.60 -30.72
N THR A 82 -19.63 -5.73 -30.52
CA THR A 82 -19.59 -4.30 -30.89
C THR A 82 -19.61 -3.38 -29.66
N GLN A 83 -19.51 -3.95 -28.46
CA GLN A 83 -19.47 -3.20 -27.21
C GLN A 83 -18.24 -2.29 -27.18
N LYS A 84 -18.41 -1.06 -26.70
CA LYS A 84 -17.27 -0.18 -26.43
C LYS A 84 -16.50 -0.72 -25.23
N SER A 85 -15.21 -0.88 -25.39
CA SER A 85 -14.34 -1.34 -24.31
C SER A 85 -14.29 -0.36 -23.14
N VAL A 86 -13.78 -0.78 -21.98
CA VAL A 86 -13.53 0.11 -20.84
C VAL A 86 -12.65 1.30 -21.24
N TRP A 87 -11.73 1.08 -22.17
CA TRP A 87 -10.85 2.09 -22.75
C TRP A 87 -11.58 3.14 -23.61
N GLU A 88 -12.59 2.73 -24.38
CA GLU A 88 -13.25 3.60 -25.37
C GLU A 88 -14.57 4.20 -24.90
N GLN A 89 -15.21 3.61 -23.89
CA GLN A 89 -16.45 4.15 -23.35
C GLN A 89 -16.21 5.53 -22.70
N THR A 90 -17.23 6.40 -22.78
CA THR A 90 -17.14 7.79 -22.31
C THR A 90 -18.03 8.09 -21.11
N THR A 91 -18.78 7.10 -20.62
CA THR A 91 -19.68 7.26 -19.47
C THR A 91 -18.88 7.47 -18.19
N TYR A 92 -17.82 6.69 -18.03
CA TYR A 92 -16.87 6.79 -16.93
C TYR A 92 -15.46 6.94 -17.52
N PRO A 93 -15.06 8.13 -17.99
CA PRO A 93 -13.80 8.28 -18.71
C PRO A 93 -12.60 7.69 -17.94
N LEU A 94 -11.78 6.91 -18.63
CA LEU A 94 -10.56 6.34 -18.06
C LEU A 94 -9.58 7.46 -17.70
N LYS A 95 -9.16 7.49 -16.44
CA LYS A 95 -8.16 8.44 -15.90
C LYS A 95 -6.96 7.65 -15.39
N PHE A 96 -5.87 8.35 -15.09
CA PHE A 96 -4.74 7.77 -14.36
C PHE A 96 -4.11 8.77 -13.42
N ARG A 97 -3.47 8.25 -12.36
CA ARG A 97 -2.48 8.95 -11.54
C ARG A 97 -1.11 8.35 -11.83
N GLU A 98 -0.08 9.19 -11.93
CA GLU A 98 1.30 8.71 -11.93
C GLU A 98 1.79 8.53 -10.50
N VAL A 99 2.41 7.39 -10.22
CA VAL A 99 2.96 7.05 -8.89
C VAL A 99 4.42 6.71 -9.07
N ASP A 100 5.30 7.50 -8.46
CA ASP A 100 6.74 7.28 -8.46
C ASP A 100 7.11 6.36 -7.27
N LEU A 101 7.53 5.13 -7.57
CA LEU A 101 7.94 4.14 -6.57
C LEU A 101 8.92 3.15 -7.21
N HIS A 102 9.88 2.62 -6.46
CA HIS A 102 10.87 1.65 -6.93
C HIS A 102 11.73 2.14 -8.10
N GLY A 103 11.85 3.46 -8.28
CA GLY A 103 12.49 4.06 -9.46
C GLY A 103 11.67 3.92 -10.75
N VAL A 104 10.37 3.61 -10.64
CA VAL A 104 9.43 3.42 -11.76
C VAL A 104 8.28 4.43 -11.64
N LYS A 105 7.88 5.01 -12.77
CA LYS A 105 6.67 5.82 -12.90
C LYS A 105 5.48 4.95 -13.29
N TYR A 106 4.72 4.48 -12.31
CA TYR A 106 3.55 3.64 -12.54
C TYR A 106 2.34 4.46 -12.97
N LYS A 107 1.58 3.97 -13.95
CA LYS A 107 0.23 4.46 -14.22
C LYS A 107 -0.77 3.64 -13.41
N LEU A 108 -1.44 4.32 -12.48
CA LEU A 108 -2.57 3.80 -11.75
C LEU A 108 -3.85 4.23 -12.47
N TYR A 109 -4.34 3.39 -13.38
CA TYR A 109 -5.57 3.68 -14.11
C TYR A 109 -6.79 3.55 -13.20
N TYR A 110 -7.80 4.39 -13.41
CA TYR A 110 -9.04 4.30 -12.66
C TYR A 110 -10.26 4.85 -13.42
N LEU A 111 -11.44 4.43 -12.97
CA LEU A 111 -12.75 4.95 -13.34
C LEU A 111 -13.41 5.54 -12.09
N ALA A 112 -13.92 6.76 -12.19
CA ALA A 112 -14.77 7.33 -11.14
C ALA A 112 -16.24 7.04 -11.47
N LEU A 113 -16.87 6.13 -10.72
CA LEU A 113 -18.30 5.79 -10.86
C LEU A 113 -19.16 6.82 -10.12
N ASN A 114 -18.69 7.22 -8.94
CA ASN A 114 -19.20 8.34 -8.18
C ASN A 114 -18.06 9.06 -7.47
N GLN A 115 -18.07 10.39 -7.46
CA GLN A 115 -17.01 11.16 -6.79
C GLN A 115 -17.14 11.13 -5.27
N GLY A 116 -18.37 11.03 -4.76
CA GLY A 116 -18.70 11.26 -3.36
C GLY A 116 -18.93 12.75 -3.05
N VAL A 117 -19.50 13.05 -1.88
CA VAL A 117 -19.92 14.43 -1.52
C VAL A 117 -19.21 15.02 -0.31
N GLY A 118 -18.60 14.20 0.55
CA GLY A 118 -17.89 14.66 1.75
C GLY A 118 -16.43 15.03 1.51
N GLU A 119 -15.62 14.82 2.54
CA GLU A 119 -14.18 15.02 2.52
C GLU A 119 -13.45 13.87 1.81
N SER A 120 -12.31 14.19 1.20
CA SER A 120 -11.33 13.20 0.75
C SER A 120 -10.40 12.80 1.91
N PRO A 121 -10.00 11.52 2.02
CA PRO A 121 -8.90 11.14 2.90
C PRO A 121 -7.57 11.64 2.33
N CYS A 122 -6.58 11.87 3.19
CA CYS A 122 -5.18 11.87 2.78
C CYS A 122 -4.70 10.41 2.68
N ASN A 123 -3.59 10.16 1.99
CA ASN A 123 -3.00 8.83 1.82
C ASN A 123 -2.55 8.16 3.14
N VAL A 124 -2.61 8.90 4.26
CA VAL A 124 -2.27 8.44 5.61
C VAL A 124 -3.48 8.20 6.52
N ASP A 125 -4.70 8.48 6.08
CA ASP A 125 -5.89 8.25 6.89
C ASP A 125 -6.32 6.79 6.89
N ALA A 126 -7.30 6.45 7.72
CA ALA A 126 -8.02 5.18 7.60
C ALA A 126 -9.34 5.36 6.85
N VAL A 127 -9.73 4.36 6.06
CA VAL A 127 -10.95 4.36 5.25
C VAL A 127 -11.89 3.22 5.62
N PHE A 128 -13.17 3.51 5.74
CA PHE A 128 -14.22 2.49 5.84
C PHE A 128 -14.74 2.21 4.44
N ALA A 129 -14.33 1.07 3.87
CA ALA A 129 -14.57 0.78 2.47
C ALA A 129 -15.09 -0.64 2.24
N ALA A 130 -16.08 -0.76 1.35
CA ALA A 130 -16.44 -2.04 0.73
C ALA A 130 -15.69 -2.20 -0.58
N TYR A 131 -15.37 -3.43 -0.96
CA TYR A 131 -14.66 -3.70 -2.21
C TYR A 131 -14.90 -5.10 -2.76
N LYS A 132 -14.54 -5.25 -4.02
CA LYS A 132 -14.33 -6.53 -4.68
C LYS A 132 -13.04 -6.47 -5.49
N GLY A 133 -12.18 -7.47 -5.32
CA GLY A 133 -10.89 -7.59 -5.97
C GLY A 133 -10.84 -8.74 -6.98
N ASP A 134 -10.27 -8.46 -8.15
CA ASP A 134 -9.80 -9.46 -9.11
C ASP A 134 -8.29 -9.35 -9.29
N TYR A 135 -7.65 -10.46 -9.66
CA TYR A 135 -6.30 -10.41 -10.25
C TYR A 135 -6.37 -10.72 -11.74
N LEU A 136 -5.46 -10.11 -12.51
CA LEU A 136 -5.28 -10.36 -13.93
C LEU A 136 -4.16 -11.38 -14.14
N GLN A 137 -4.37 -12.32 -15.05
CA GLN A 137 -3.37 -13.33 -15.40
C GLN A 137 -3.51 -13.78 -16.85
N GLN A 138 -2.38 -13.91 -17.54
CA GLN A 138 -2.31 -14.61 -18.83
C GLN A 138 -2.33 -16.13 -18.59
N VAL A 139 -3.39 -16.79 -19.02
CA VAL A 139 -3.56 -18.24 -18.85
C VAL A 139 -3.48 -18.92 -20.21
N THR A 140 -2.60 -19.91 -20.35
CA THR A 140 -2.47 -20.72 -21.56
C THR A 140 -3.25 -22.02 -21.39
N LYS A 141 -4.24 -22.25 -22.24
CA LYS A 141 -4.99 -23.50 -22.31
C LYS A 141 -5.12 -23.93 -23.77
N ASP A 142 -4.86 -25.22 -24.03
CA ASP A 142 -4.94 -25.81 -25.38
C ASP A 142 -4.12 -25.04 -26.44
N GLY A 143 -2.96 -24.50 -26.04
CA GLY A 143 -2.06 -23.73 -26.90
C GLY A 143 -2.47 -22.28 -27.15
N VAL A 144 -3.55 -21.80 -26.54
CA VAL A 144 -4.04 -20.42 -26.64
C VAL A 144 -3.83 -19.70 -25.32
N THR A 145 -3.07 -18.61 -25.34
CA THR A 145 -2.91 -17.71 -24.19
C THR A 145 -4.01 -16.66 -24.21
N THR A 146 -4.72 -16.52 -23.10
CA THR A 146 -5.75 -15.50 -22.93
C THR A 146 -5.62 -14.81 -21.59
N LEU A 147 -5.82 -13.49 -21.58
CA LEU A 147 -5.96 -12.74 -20.36
C LEU A 147 -7.29 -13.06 -19.67
N THR A 148 -7.21 -13.42 -18.39
CA THR A 148 -8.35 -13.68 -17.50
C THR A 148 -8.32 -12.74 -16.29
N ALA A 149 -9.51 -12.38 -15.80
CA ALA A 149 -9.69 -11.74 -14.50
C ALA A 149 -10.38 -12.74 -13.55
N THR A 150 -9.82 -12.92 -12.37
CA THR A 150 -10.31 -13.90 -11.38
C THR A 150 -10.56 -13.21 -10.04
N GLU A 151 -11.79 -13.31 -9.53
CA GLU A 151 -12.15 -12.77 -8.22
C GLU A 151 -11.38 -13.52 -7.13
N PHE A 152 -10.69 -12.78 -6.26
CA PHE A 152 -9.98 -13.36 -5.11
C PHE A 152 -10.65 -13.01 -3.78
N GLU A 153 -11.33 -11.87 -3.70
CA GLU A 153 -11.98 -11.41 -2.48
C GLU A 153 -13.13 -10.44 -2.75
N ARG A 154 -14.14 -10.47 -1.89
CA ARG A 154 -15.22 -9.50 -1.84
C ARG A 154 -15.59 -9.21 -0.39
N LEU A 155 -15.58 -7.92 -0.03
CA LEU A 155 -16.03 -7.41 1.25
C LEU A 155 -17.17 -6.41 1.02
N SER A 156 -18.41 -6.89 1.11
CA SER A 156 -19.60 -6.04 0.93
C SER A 156 -20.02 -5.29 2.20
N ASN A 157 -19.72 -5.85 3.38
CA ASN A 157 -20.12 -5.32 4.68
C ASN A 157 -18.87 -5.13 5.57
N PRO A 158 -18.07 -4.07 5.37
CA PRO A 158 -16.89 -3.82 6.18
C PRO A 158 -17.24 -3.70 7.66
N GLN A 159 -16.31 -4.13 8.52
CA GLN A 159 -16.46 -4.11 9.99
C GLN A 159 -15.40 -3.24 10.69
N GLN A 160 -14.39 -2.80 9.95
CA GLN A 160 -13.26 -2.02 10.46
C GLN A 160 -12.79 -1.03 9.40
N PHE A 161 -12.11 0.02 9.85
CA PHE A 161 -11.39 0.93 8.97
C PHE A 161 -10.07 0.29 8.53
N PHE A 162 -9.68 0.57 7.28
CA PHE A 162 -8.39 0.19 6.72
C PHE A 162 -7.44 1.38 6.78
N GLN A 163 -6.38 1.26 7.56
CA GLN A 163 -5.32 2.25 7.61
C GLN A 163 -4.58 2.28 6.25
N LEU A 164 -4.61 3.41 5.53
CA LEU A 164 -4.05 3.50 4.18
C LEU A 164 -2.52 3.31 4.14
N THR A 165 -1.82 3.64 5.23
CA THR A 165 -0.38 3.34 5.38
C THR A 165 -0.09 1.85 5.59
N GLY A 166 -1.10 1.04 5.92
CA GLY A 166 -0.97 -0.38 6.23
C GLY A 166 -1.48 -1.34 5.15
N VAL A 167 -1.91 -0.82 4.00
CA VAL A 167 -2.42 -1.61 2.86
C VAL A 167 -1.53 -1.44 1.62
N ILE A 168 -1.89 -2.10 0.52
CA ILE A 168 -1.15 -1.97 -0.74
C ILE A 168 -1.08 -0.50 -1.21
N LYS A 169 0.06 -0.10 -1.80
CA LYS A 169 0.29 1.29 -2.21
C LYS A 169 -0.80 1.81 -3.17
N GLY A 170 -1.31 0.96 -4.06
CA GLY A 170 -2.39 1.35 -4.97
C GLY A 170 -3.65 1.84 -4.26
N TRP A 171 -3.94 1.39 -3.03
CA TRP A 171 -5.02 1.92 -2.20
C TRP A 171 -4.67 3.29 -1.63
N SER A 172 -3.50 3.44 -1.02
CA SER A 172 -3.03 4.73 -0.50
C SER A 172 -3.02 5.82 -1.59
N GLU A 173 -2.84 5.43 -2.85
CA GLU A 173 -2.79 6.36 -3.99
C GLU A 173 -4.17 6.70 -4.58
N ILE A 174 -5.13 5.77 -4.57
CA ILE A 174 -6.44 5.97 -5.22
C ILE A 174 -7.46 6.66 -4.32
N PHE A 175 -7.51 6.33 -3.03
CA PHE A 175 -8.58 6.81 -2.14
C PHE A 175 -8.62 8.34 -1.99
N PRO A 176 -7.49 9.07 -1.94
CA PRO A 176 -7.50 10.54 -1.90
C PRO A 176 -8.21 11.21 -3.09
N LEU A 177 -8.29 10.52 -4.24
CA LEU A 177 -9.01 11.01 -5.42
C LEU A 177 -10.54 10.91 -5.30
N PHE A 178 -11.05 10.34 -4.22
CA PHE A 178 -12.48 10.14 -3.95
C PHE A 178 -12.88 10.76 -2.62
N LYS A 179 -14.18 10.99 -2.46
CA LYS A 179 -14.77 11.58 -1.26
C LYS A 179 -15.63 10.57 -0.54
N LYS A 180 -15.71 10.67 0.78
CA LYS A 180 -16.66 9.88 1.55
C LYS A 180 -18.12 10.25 1.24
N GLY A 181 -19.03 9.41 1.72
CA GLY A 181 -20.46 9.66 1.62
C GLY A 181 -21.04 10.33 2.85
N THR A 182 -22.37 10.26 2.92
CA THR A 182 -23.15 10.53 4.11
C THR A 182 -23.71 9.23 4.66
N TYR A 183 -24.17 9.24 5.90
CA TYR A 183 -24.78 8.07 6.51
C TYR A 183 -25.96 8.44 7.40
N VAL A 184 -26.88 7.49 7.56
CA VAL A 184 -28.01 7.56 8.50
C VAL A 184 -28.00 6.30 9.36
N SER A 185 -28.17 6.49 10.66
CA SER A 185 -28.38 5.37 11.59
C SER A 185 -29.85 4.96 11.56
N ASN A 186 -30.09 3.68 11.30
CA ASN A 186 -31.43 3.09 11.20
C ASN A 186 -31.93 2.62 12.57
N SER A 187 -33.25 2.49 12.71
CA SER A 187 -33.88 2.03 13.96
C SER A 187 -33.52 0.59 14.36
N ASP A 188 -33.02 -0.22 13.42
CA ASP A 188 -32.56 -1.58 13.65
C ASP A 188 -31.08 -1.67 14.06
N GLY A 189 -30.40 -0.53 14.24
CA GLY A 189 -29.00 -0.44 14.61
C GLY A 189 -28.02 -0.55 13.43
N THR A 190 -28.50 -0.70 12.20
CA THR A 190 -27.66 -0.66 11.00
C THR A 190 -27.36 0.77 10.56
N ILE A 191 -26.37 0.94 9.69
CA ILE A 191 -26.03 2.22 9.07
C ILE A 191 -26.28 2.10 7.57
N SER A 192 -27.00 3.07 7.00
CA SER A 192 -27.15 3.20 5.56
C SER A 192 -26.28 4.33 5.03
N TYR A 193 -25.40 4.03 4.09
CA TYR A 193 -24.53 4.99 3.42
C TYR A 193 -25.17 5.48 2.12
N LYS A 194 -24.94 6.75 1.78
CA LYS A 194 -25.40 7.39 0.53
C LYS A 194 -24.35 8.34 0.00
N ASP A 195 -24.41 8.62 -1.30
CA ASP A 195 -23.57 9.62 -1.97
C ASP A 195 -22.07 9.42 -1.72
N PHE A 196 -21.64 8.17 -1.53
CA PHE A 196 -20.26 7.79 -1.26
C PHE A 196 -19.44 7.70 -2.54
N GLY A 197 -18.13 8.00 -2.45
CA GLY A 197 -17.21 7.80 -3.57
C GLY A 197 -17.14 6.33 -3.96
N ALA A 198 -17.18 6.05 -5.25
CA ALA A 198 -17.10 4.70 -5.77
C ALA A 198 -16.33 4.67 -7.07
N GLY A 199 -15.47 3.67 -7.23
CA GLY A 199 -14.56 3.63 -8.35
C GLY A 199 -14.12 2.23 -8.73
N VAL A 200 -13.36 2.17 -9.82
CA VAL A 200 -12.56 1.02 -10.20
C VAL A 200 -11.12 1.46 -10.36
N VAL A 201 -10.17 0.72 -9.80
CA VAL A 201 -8.74 0.98 -9.97
C VAL A 201 -8.03 -0.25 -10.51
N PHE A 202 -7.09 -0.04 -11.42
CA PHE A 202 -6.25 -1.05 -12.05
C PHE A 202 -4.82 -0.85 -11.59
N ILE A 203 -4.34 -1.76 -10.74
CA ILE A 203 -3.12 -1.62 -9.95
C ILE A 203 -2.04 -2.55 -10.53
N PRO A 204 -0.92 -2.00 -11.06
CA PRO A 204 0.25 -2.81 -11.39
C PRO A 204 0.74 -3.61 -10.17
N SER A 205 1.31 -4.79 -10.38
CA SER A 205 1.74 -5.68 -9.29
C SER A 205 2.79 -5.03 -8.38
N GLY A 206 3.61 -4.13 -8.91
CA GLY A 206 4.58 -3.33 -8.14
C GLY A 206 3.95 -2.30 -7.18
N LEU A 207 2.67 -1.95 -7.35
CA LEU A 207 1.91 -1.15 -6.38
C LEU A 207 1.00 -2.02 -5.50
N ALA A 208 1.14 -3.35 -5.62
CA ALA A 208 0.39 -4.37 -4.90
C ALA A 208 1.35 -5.38 -4.25
N TYR A 209 1.14 -6.69 -4.46
CA TYR A 209 1.88 -7.76 -3.77
C TYR A 209 3.14 -8.24 -4.48
N TYR A 210 3.43 -7.68 -5.66
CA TYR A 210 4.63 -7.94 -6.46
C TYR A 210 5.03 -9.44 -6.53
N ASN A 211 6.29 -9.78 -6.28
CA ASN A 211 6.81 -11.15 -6.36
C ASN A 211 6.27 -12.07 -5.25
N SER A 212 5.75 -11.52 -4.17
CA SER A 212 5.26 -12.30 -3.03
C SER A 212 3.89 -12.91 -3.30
N GLY A 213 3.03 -12.23 -4.07
CA GLY A 213 1.60 -12.58 -4.14
C GLY A 213 0.92 -12.46 -2.78
N GLN A 214 -0.32 -12.92 -2.66
CA GLN A 214 -1.05 -12.93 -1.40
C GLN A 214 -2.22 -13.93 -1.45
N GLY A 215 -2.19 -14.96 -0.60
CA GLY A 215 -3.24 -15.97 -0.57
C GLY A 215 -3.39 -16.68 -1.92
N THR A 216 -4.52 -16.48 -2.60
CA THR A 216 -4.79 -17.03 -3.95
C THR A 216 -4.26 -16.15 -5.09
N ILE A 217 -3.84 -14.92 -4.79
CA ILE A 217 -3.28 -13.99 -5.78
C ILE A 217 -1.89 -14.49 -6.18
N PRO A 218 -1.66 -14.85 -7.47
CA PRO A 218 -0.35 -15.25 -7.93
C PRO A 218 0.65 -14.10 -7.84
N SER A 219 1.94 -14.43 -7.72
CA SER A 219 3.00 -13.44 -7.84
C SER A 219 2.91 -12.69 -9.18
N TYR A 220 3.32 -11.43 -9.16
CA TYR A 220 3.38 -10.54 -10.32
C TYR A 220 2.03 -10.31 -11.03
N SER A 221 0.92 -10.45 -10.30
CA SER A 221 -0.41 -10.23 -10.87
C SER A 221 -0.86 -8.77 -10.67
N PRO A 222 -1.26 -8.05 -11.74
CA PRO A 222 -2.02 -6.82 -11.61
C PRO A 222 -3.36 -7.07 -10.93
N LEU A 223 -3.86 -6.08 -10.19
CA LEU A 223 -5.14 -6.17 -9.48
C LEU A 223 -6.17 -5.20 -10.06
N VAL A 224 -7.45 -5.57 -10.01
CA VAL A 224 -8.58 -4.71 -10.30
C VAL A 224 -9.46 -4.66 -9.07
N PHE A 225 -9.70 -3.47 -8.53
CA PHE A 225 -10.62 -3.29 -7.41
C PHE A 225 -11.80 -2.43 -7.84
N ASN A 226 -13.02 -2.91 -7.60
CA ASN A 226 -14.19 -2.04 -7.45
C ASN A 226 -14.35 -1.72 -5.96
N PHE A 227 -14.38 -0.45 -5.60
CA PHE A 227 -14.44 -0.01 -4.21
C PHE A 227 -15.53 1.04 -3.98
N LYS A 228 -15.97 1.14 -2.72
CA LYS A 228 -16.93 2.14 -2.21
C LYS A 228 -16.33 2.75 -0.94
N LEU A 229 -16.13 4.07 -0.91
CA LEU A 229 -15.57 4.83 0.21
C LEU A 229 -16.71 5.41 1.06
N TYR A 230 -17.08 4.71 2.13
CA TYR A 230 -18.22 5.10 2.96
C TYR A 230 -17.88 6.20 3.95
N GLU A 231 -16.78 6.08 4.68
CA GLU A 231 -16.37 7.00 5.74
C GLU A 231 -14.83 7.04 5.85
N ILE A 232 -14.29 8.09 6.45
CA ILE A 232 -12.87 8.26 6.76
C ILE A 232 -12.67 8.39 8.26
N GLN A 233 -11.50 8.00 8.73
CA GLN A 233 -11.06 8.22 10.10
C GLN A 233 -9.72 8.94 10.04
N ARG A 234 -9.70 10.15 10.62
CA ARG A 234 -8.49 10.95 10.78
C ARG A 234 -7.71 10.45 11.99
N ASN A 235 -6.43 10.24 11.80
CA ASN A 235 -5.50 9.77 12.82
C ASN A 235 -4.45 10.85 13.11
N ASP A 236 -3.63 10.56 14.11
CA ASP A 236 -2.53 11.36 14.64
C ASP A 236 -1.43 10.32 14.92
N GLN A 237 -0.51 10.15 13.96
CA GLN A 237 0.34 8.95 13.88
C GLN A 237 1.53 9.01 14.85
N ASP A 238 2.02 10.20 15.12
CA ASP A 238 3.12 10.52 16.04
C ASP A 238 2.61 10.86 17.45
N GLY A 239 1.34 11.26 17.59
CA GLY A 239 0.66 11.43 18.87
C GLY A 239 0.96 12.76 19.55
N ASP A 240 1.40 13.76 18.80
CA ASP A 240 1.62 15.10 19.33
C ASP A 240 0.29 15.82 19.65
N GLY A 241 -0.82 15.42 19.02
CA GLY A 241 -2.14 16.02 19.14
C GLY A 241 -2.56 16.89 17.94
N ILE A 242 -1.83 16.90 16.84
CA ILE A 242 -2.23 17.40 15.52
C ILE A 242 -2.70 16.19 14.70
N PRO A 243 -3.96 16.19 14.22
CA PRO A 243 -4.36 15.19 13.26
C PRO A 243 -3.54 15.26 11.97
N SER A 244 -3.02 14.13 11.50
CA SER A 244 -2.10 14.04 10.35
C SER A 244 -2.58 14.66 9.05
N TYR A 245 -3.89 14.76 8.83
CA TYR A 245 -4.42 15.45 7.64
C TYR A 245 -4.20 16.98 7.66
N LEU A 246 -3.84 17.56 8.81
CA LEU A 246 -3.52 18.98 8.97
C LEU A 246 -2.03 19.26 8.77
N GLU A 247 -1.23 18.21 8.61
CA GLU A 247 0.21 18.21 8.32
C GLU A 247 0.50 17.95 6.85
N ASP A 248 -0.56 17.82 6.04
CA ASP A 248 -0.53 17.98 4.59
C ASP A 248 -0.42 19.48 4.27
N LEU A 249 0.82 19.96 4.16
CA LEU A 249 1.15 21.38 4.10
C LEU A 249 0.85 21.99 2.74
N ASP A 250 0.88 21.20 1.66
CA ASP A 250 0.52 21.66 0.32
C ASP A 250 -0.94 21.36 -0.07
N GLY A 251 -1.62 20.51 0.69
CA GLY A 251 -3.04 20.19 0.55
C GLY A 251 -3.35 19.30 -0.64
N ASP A 252 -2.38 18.53 -1.14
CA ASP A 252 -2.56 17.64 -2.28
C ASP A 252 -3.14 16.26 -1.90
N GLY A 253 -3.18 15.93 -0.60
CA GLY A 253 -3.68 14.68 -0.04
C GLY A 253 -2.61 13.57 0.08
N TYR A 254 -1.34 13.85 -0.19
CA TYR A 254 -0.28 12.84 -0.33
C TYR A 254 1.01 13.18 0.41
N MET A 255 1.07 12.75 1.68
CA MET A 255 2.31 12.84 2.48
C MET A 255 3.16 11.56 2.30
N TYR A 256 4.46 11.73 2.03
CA TYR A 256 5.37 10.60 1.77
C TYR A 256 6.60 10.64 2.68
N SER A 257 6.97 9.48 3.23
CA SER A 257 8.29 9.29 3.85
C SER A 257 9.28 8.76 2.82
N PHE A 258 10.40 9.47 2.67
CA PHE A 258 11.47 9.10 1.74
C PHE A 258 12.66 8.39 2.40
N THR A 259 12.55 8.09 3.70
CA THR A 259 13.57 7.34 4.47
C THR A 259 13.88 5.94 3.90
N ASN A 260 12.92 5.30 3.23
CA ASN A 260 13.10 3.98 2.63
C ASN A 260 13.68 4.08 1.21
N THR A 261 15.01 3.95 1.10
CA THR A 261 15.72 4.02 -0.18
C THR A 261 15.45 2.85 -1.13
N THR A 262 14.80 1.78 -0.67
CA THR A 262 14.37 0.67 -1.55
C THR A 262 13.07 1.04 -2.27
N LEU A 263 12.14 1.68 -1.56
CA LEU A 263 10.91 2.22 -2.13
C LEU A 263 11.19 3.48 -2.96
N TYR A 264 12.10 4.33 -2.49
CA TYR A 264 12.46 5.60 -3.12
C TYR A 264 13.97 5.67 -3.38
N PRO A 265 14.50 4.92 -4.37
CA PRO A 265 15.92 4.98 -4.73
C PRO A 265 16.35 6.35 -5.28
N THR A 266 15.38 7.20 -5.63
CA THR A 266 15.58 8.60 -5.96
C THR A 266 14.45 9.39 -5.31
N LYS A 267 14.78 10.16 -4.28
CA LYS A 267 13.84 11.05 -3.59
C LYS A 267 13.72 12.40 -4.32
N PRO A 268 12.59 13.11 -4.18
CA PRO A 268 12.49 14.48 -4.69
C PRO A 268 13.49 15.41 -3.98
N THR A 269 13.78 16.56 -4.60
CA THR A 269 14.67 17.57 -3.99
C THR A 269 14.05 18.24 -2.77
N THR A 270 12.73 18.31 -2.73
CA THR A 270 11.94 18.91 -1.65
C THR A 270 10.75 18.00 -1.36
N ASN A 271 10.43 17.83 -0.10
CA ASN A 271 9.20 17.22 0.37
C ASN A 271 8.39 18.34 1.06
N PRO A 272 7.21 18.72 0.54
CA PRO A 272 6.47 19.87 1.05
C PRO A 272 5.93 19.66 2.48
N ASP A 273 5.74 18.40 2.89
CA ASP A 273 5.19 17.98 4.18
C ASP A 273 6.26 17.53 5.19
N ASP A 274 7.50 17.99 5.00
CA ASP A 274 8.67 17.68 5.82
C ASP A 274 9.37 19.01 6.10
N THR A 275 9.05 19.60 7.25
CA THR A 275 9.33 20.99 7.56
C THR A 275 10.82 21.25 7.79
N ASP A 276 11.55 20.31 8.38
CA ASP A 276 12.99 20.44 8.68
C ASP A 276 13.91 19.78 7.62
N GLY A 277 13.34 18.91 6.76
CA GLY A 277 14.01 18.29 5.63
C GLY A 277 14.82 17.04 5.98
N ASP A 278 14.49 16.32 7.07
CA ASP A 278 15.19 15.13 7.52
C ASP A 278 14.73 13.80 6.86
N ASP A 279 13.80 13.88 5.91
CA ASP A 279 13.09 12.79 5.21
C ASP A 279 11.92 12.13 5.98
N VAL A 280 11.65 12.57 7.20
CA VAL A 280 10.47 12.20 8.00
C VAL A 280 9.42 13.31 7.87
N PRO A 281 8.30 13.06 7.18
CA PRO A 281 7.25 14.08 7.07
C PRO A 281 6.57 14.33 8.42
N ASP A 282 6.13 15.58 8.62
CA ASP A 282 5.58 16.13 9.86
C ASP A 282 4.58 15.17 10.53
N PHE A 283 3.72 14.51 9.75
CA PHE A 283 2.71 13.58 10.29
C PHE A 283 3.21 12.35 11.06
N ILE A 284 4.49 12.00 10.93
CA ILE A 284 5.16 10.93 11.70
C ILE A 284 6.44 11.43 12.38
N ASP A 285 6.71 12.73 12.32
CA ASP A 285 7.79 13.38 13.04
C ASP A 285 7.26 13.89 14.37
N VAL A 286 8.07 13.80 15.43
CA VAL A 286 7.70 14.30 16.76
C VAL A 286 8.26 15.70 17.00
N ASP A 287 9.15 16.19 16.12
CA ASP A 287 9.89 17.45 16.19
C ASP A 287 9.95 18.11 14.81
N ASP A 288 8.80 18.53 14.26
CA ASP A 288 8.60 18.91 12.85
C ASP A 288 9.59 20.00 12.35
N ASP A 289 10.12 20.83 13.25
CA ASP A 289 11.05 21.91 12.88
C ASP A 289 12.52 21.66 13.26
N GLY A 290 12.80 20.51 13.87
CA GLY A 290 14.13 20.01 14.17
C GLY A 290 14.89 20.81 15.23
N ASP A 291 14.19 21.50 16.13
CA ASP A 291 14.80 22.34 17.17
C ASP A 291 15.07 21.62 18.51
N ASN A 292 14.75 20.33 18.59
CA ASN A 292 14.82 19.43 19.76
C ASN A 292 13.72 19.67 20.80
N TYR A 293 12.66 20.40 20.47
CA TYR A 293 11.45 20.51 21.27
C TYR A 293 10.29 19.85 20.54
N THR A 294 9.73 18.79 21.13
CA THR A 294 8.62 18.07 20.48
C THR A 294 7.46 18.99 20.09
N THR A 295 6.86 18.80 18.93
CA THR A 295 5.68 19.53 18.39
C THR A 295 4.57 19.67 19.45
N LYS A 296 4.36 18.60 20.24
CA LYS A 296 3.44 18.57 21.38
C LYS A 296 3.75 19.60 22.46
N LEU A 297 5.01 19.66 22.88
CA LEU A 297 5.50 20.60 23.89
C LEU A 297 5.38 22.03 23.37
N GLU A 298 5.63 22.23 22.09
CA GLU A 298 5.59 23.54 21.48
C GLU A 298 4.19 24.12 21.39
N ARG A 299 3.20 23.25 21.22
CA ARG A 299 1.79 23.60 21.25
C ARG A 299 1.23 23.81 22.65
N SER A 300 2.02 23.61 23.69
CA SER A 300 1.57 23.78 25.06
C SER A 300 1.56 25.25 25.50
N TYR A 301 0.64 25.58 26.41
CA TYR A 301 0.59 26.86 27.11
C TYR A 301 0.10 26.69 28.56
N LYS A 302 0.29 27.72 29.39
CA LYS A 302 -0.25 27.77 30.75
C LYS A 302 -1.54 28.56 30.78
N ASP A 303 -2.61 27.96 31.31
CA ASP A 303 -3.86 28.68 31.55
C ASP A 303 -3.74 29.66 32.75
N ALA A 304 -4.83 30.38 33.04
CA ALA A 304 -4.87 31.36 34.13
C ALA A 304 -4.56 30.77 35.53
N ASN A 305 -4.65 29.45 35.69
CA ASN A 305 -4.37 28.73 36.93
C ASN A 305 -2.99 28.04 36.91
N GLY A 306 -2.20 28.19 35.84
CA GLY A 306 -0.88 27.57 35.69
C GLY A 306 -0.91 26.10 35.23
N VAL A 307 -2.07 25.59 34.80
CA VAL A 307 -2.21 24.22 34.27
C VAL A 307 -1.74 24.19 32.82
N THR A 308 -1.02 23.14 32.43
CA THR A 308 -0.63 22.93 31.03
C THR A 308 -1.85 22.55 30.20
N GLN A 309 -2.10 23.32 29.15
CA GLN A 309 -3.09 23.06 28.12
C GLN A 309 -2.38 23.01 26.76
N TYR A 310 -3.07 22.53 25.73
CA TYR A 310 -2.56 22.45 24.36
C TYR A 310 -3.46 23.24 23.43
N TYR A 311 -2.89 23.98 22.50
CA TYR A 311 -3.66 24.66 21.47
C TYR A 311 -4.28 23.63 20.51
N ASP A 312 -5.56 23.80 20.20
CA ASP A 312 -6.15 23.24 18.99
C ASP A 312 -5.39 23.77 17.77
N PHE A 313 -5.29 22.98 16.70
CA PHE A 313 -4.49 23.32 15.52
C PHE A 313 -4.72 24.75 15.02
N ALA A 314 -5.98 25.19 14.91
CA ALA A 314 -6.34 26.53 14.42
C ALA A 314 -5.84 27.68 15.32
N ASN A 315 -5.58 27.40 16.60
CA ASN A 315 -5.23 28.39 17.61
C ASN A 315 -3.74 28.37 17.97
N ILE A 316 -2.95 27.47 17.38
CA ILE A 316 -1.50 27.47 17.58
C ILE A 316 -0.94 28.81 17.07
N PRO A 317 -0.25 29.60 17.92
CA PRO A 317 0.20 30.91 17.52
C PRO A 317 1.37 30.82 16.52
N LEU A 318 1.53 31.88 15.73
CA LEU A 318 2.69 32.04 14.88
C LEU A 318 3.95 32.29 15.70
N CYS A 319 5.10 31.94 15.13
CA CYS A 319 6.38 32.27 15.71
C CYS A 319 6.61 33.79 15.73
N THR A 320 6.76 34.38 16.93
CA THR A 320 7.06 35.80 17.05
C THR A 320 8.52 36.08 16.68
N GLY A 321 8.76 36.83 15.61
CA GLY A 321 10.12 37.09 15.10
C GLY A 321 10.67 35.98 14.21
N GLY A 322 9.83 35.02 13.84
CA GLY A 322 10.17 33.87 13.03
C GLY A 322 9.91 34.04 11.52
N ASN A 323 9.76 32.91 10.83
CA ASN A 323 9.49 32.75 9.40
C ASN A 323 8.00 32.95 9.03
N GLY A 324 7.14 33.25 10.01
CA GLY A 324 5.70 33.46 9.81
C GLY A 324 4.86 32.19 9.80
N LYS A 325 5.45 31.02 10.08
CA LYS A 325 4.74 29.77 10.32
C LYS A 325 4.25 29.68 11.77
N LYS A 326 3.43 28.66 12.03
CA LYS A 326 3.06 28.27 13.41
C LYS A 326 4.31 27.90 14.18
N ARG A 327 4.25 28.06 15.49
CA ARG A 327 5.45 27.98 16.32
C ARG A 327 6.18 26.63 16.33
N HIS A 328 5.51 25.54 15.97
CA HIS A 328 6.09 24.20 15.90
C HIS A 328 6.67 23.86 14.52
N LEU A 329 6.67 24.83 13.62
CA LEU A 329 7.18 24.70 12.25
C LEU A 329 8.30 25.72 12.00
N ASP A 330 8.88 26.27 13.06
CA ASP A 330 9.91 27.29 12.98
C ASP A 330 10.90 27.16 14.14
N PRO A 331 12.14 26.70 13.86
CA PRO A 331 13.08 26.32 14.90
C PRO A 331 13.59 27.50 15.74
N LYS A 332 13.12 28.72 15.49
CA LYS A 332 13.46 29.90 16.28
C LYS A 332 12.50 30.17 17.43
N CYS A 333 11.40 29.44 17.54
CA CYS A 333 10.36 29.78 18.51
C CYS A 333 10.65 29.33 19.94
N TYR A 334 11.47 28.28 20.10
CA TYR A 334 11.84 27.74 21.41
C TYR A 334 13.31 27.96 21.79
N ASN A 335 14.10 28.58 20.90
CA ASN A 335 15.51 28.92 21.11
C ASN A 335 15.77 30.20 21.93
#